data_AF-A0A954CPH5-F1
#
_entry.id   AF-A0A954CPH5-F1
#
_cell.length_a   1.000
_cell.length_b   1.000
_cell.length_c   1.000
_cell.angle_alpha   90.00
_cell.angle_beta   90.00
_cell.angle_gamma   90.00
#
_symmetry.space_group_name_H-M   'P 1'
#
loop_
_entity.id
_entity.type
_entity.pdbx_description
1 polymer ?
#
loop_
_entity_poly.entity_id
_entity_poly.type
_entity_poly.pdbx_seq_one_letter_code
_entity_poly.pdbx_strand_id
1 'polypeptide(L)'
;AYLREVPWEHVVQFHLAGHSVFETHRLDTHDHPVCDEVWQLYRLAHELSGGRSTLLEWDDHIPAFDDVRAEAMKAADVRAQADAT
;
A
#
# COMPACT_ATOMS: atom_id res chain seq x y z
N ALA A 1 11.45 -9.88 8.77
CA ALA A 1 12.83 -9.41 8.89
C ALA A 1 12.94 -8.00 8.32
N TYR A 2 12.83 -7.82 7.00
CA TYR A 2 13.03 -6.54 6.31
C TYR A 2 12.35 -5.30 6.95
N LEU A 3 11.01 -5.24 7.05
CA LEU A 3 10.33 -4.05 7.58
C LEU A 3 10.76 -3.67 9.00
N ARG A 4 11.17 -4.63 9.84
CA ARG A 4 11.61 -4.34 11.21
C ARG A 4 13.00 -3.70 11.28
N GLU A 5 13.74 -3.69 10.17
CA GLU A 5 15.09 -3.15 10.06
C GLU A 5 15.11 -1.81 9.30
N VAL A 6 13.96 -1.33 8.81
CA VAL A 6 13.85 -0.05 8.12
C VAL A 6 14.01 1.11 9.13
N PRO A 7 14.86 2.13 8.85
CA PRO A 7 14.99 3.32 9.69
C PRO A 7 13.79 4.26 9.45
N TRP A 8 12.70 4.03 10.18
CA TRP A 8 11.41 4.70 9.96
C TRP A 8 11.42 6.21 10.12
N GLU A 9 12.38 6.76 10.86
CA GLU A 9 12.62 8.19 10.98
C GLU A 9 12.97 8.87 9.65
N HIS A 10 13.45 8.11 8.65
CA HIS A 10 13.74 8.60 7.31
C HIS A 10 12.60 8.40 6.32
N VAL A 11 11.54 7.68 6.69
CA VAL A 11 10.42 7.38 5.80
C VAL A 11 9.31 8.41 6.01
N VAL A 12 8.99 9.13 4.94
CA VAL A 12 7.99 10.22 4.96
C VAL A 12 6.67 9.82 4.31
N GLN A 13 6.71 8.85 3.39
CA GLN A 13 5.57 8.45 2.58
C GLN A 13 5.64 6.98 2.18
N PHE A 14 4.47 6.35 2.11
CA PHE A 14 4.24 5.02 1.53
C PHE A 14 3.52 5.16 0.19
N HIS A 15 3.96 4.40 -0.79
CA HIS A 15 3.29 4.23 -2.08
C HIS A 15 2.73 2.80 -2.14
N LEU A 16 1.47 2.68 -2.57
CA LEU A 16 0.76 1.42 -2.67
C LEU A 16 0.22 1.27 -4.09
N ALA A 17 0.50 0.14 -4.72
CA ALA A 17 0.09 -0.14 -6.08
C ALA A 17 -0.25 -1.62 -6.29
N GLY A 18 -1.09 -1.90 -7.29
CA GLY A 18 -1.24 -3.25 -7.84
C GLY A 18 -0.04 -3.63 -8.69
N HIS A 19 0.27 -4.93 -8.77
CA HIS A 19 1.43 -5.44 -9.47
C HIS A 19 1.12 -6.75 -10.21
N SER A 20 1.63 -6.88 -11.42
CA SER A 20 1.39 -8.07 -12.23
C SER A 20 2.24 -9.25 -11.75
N VAL A 21 1.63 -10.42 -11.76
CA VAL A 21 2.24 -11.68 -11.32
C VAL A 21 2.65 -12.50 -12.53
N PHE A 22 3.95 -12.76 -12.65
CA PHE A 22 4.52 -13.68 -13.63
C PHE A 22 5.11 -14.91 -12.93
N GLU A 23 5.43 -15.95 -13.70
CA GLU A 23 6.00 -17.20 -13.17
C GLU A 23 7.31 -16.95 -12.40
N THR A 24 8.19 -16.09 -12.95
CA THR A 24 9.54 -15.89 -12.43
C THR A 24 9.70 -14.63 -11.58
N HIS A 25 8.75 -13.70 -11.65
CA HIS A 25 8.89 -12.39 -11.02
C HIS A 25 7.54 -11.72 -10.77
N ARG A 26 7.60 -10.55 -10.15
CA ARG A 26 6.51 -9.60 -10.00
C ARG A 26 6.92 -8.32 -10.71
N LEU A 27 5.99 -7.72 -11.45
CA LEU A 27 6.22 -6.44 -12.13
C LEU A 27 5.30 -5.40 -11.51
N ASP A 28 5.87 -4.29 -11.08
CA ASP A 28 5.13 -3.19 -10.47
C ASP A 28 4.41 -2.39 -11.56
N THR A 29 3.18 -2.80 -11.90
CA THR A 29 2.47 -2.31 -13.10
C THR A 29 1.50 -1.18 -12.84
N HIS A 30 1.08 -0.96 -11.59
CA HIS A 30 0.20 0.15 -11.18
C HIS A 30 -1.13 0.22 -11.94
N ASP A 31 -1.65 -0.93 -12.37
CA ASP A 31 -2.74 -1.01 -13.34
C ASP A 31 -3.96 -1.80 -12.86
N HIS A 32 -3.98 -2.22 -11.59
CA HIS A 32 -5.07 -2.96 -10.97
C HIS A 32 -5.09 -2.79 -9.44
N PRO A 33 -6.13 -3.30 -8.73
CA PRO A 33 -6.22 -3.19 -7.28
C PRO A 33 -5.01 -3.77 -6.55
N VAL A 34 -4.72 -3.22 -5.38
CA VAL A 34 -3.64 -3.70 -4.50
C VAL A 34 -4.06 -5.03 -3.89
N CYS A 35 -3.19 -6.04 -3.97
CA CYS A 35 -3.49 -7.37 -3.44
C CYS A 35 -3.42 -7.42 -1.89
N ASP A 36 -4.06 -8.43 -1.30
CA ASP A 36 -4.19 -8.55 0.15
C ASP A 36 -2.84 -8.64 0.87
N GLU A 37 -1.84 -9.29 0.27
CA GLU A 37 -0.50 -9.41 0.82
C GLU A 37 0.19 -8.05 0.96
N VAL A 38 -0.02 -7.14 0.00
CA VAL A 38 0.52 -5.77 0.08
C VAL A 38 -0.20 -4.99 1.17
N TRP A 39 -1.52 -5.14 1.32
CA TRP A 39 -2.25 -4.52 2.44
C TRP A 39 -1.78 -5.01 3.81
N GLN A 40 -1.44 -6.29 3.95
CA GLN A 40 -0.87 -6.85 5.18
C GLN A 40 0.51 -6.26 5.48
N LEU A 41 1.37 -6.12 4.46
CA LEU A 41 2.68 -5.47 4.62
C LEU A 41 2.54 -3.99 4.97
N TYR A 42 1.60 -3.28 4.35
CA TYR A 42 1.31 -1.88 4.63
C TYR A 42 0.84 -1.69 6.07
N ARG A 43 -0.06 -2.54 6.59
CA ARG A 43 -0.48 -2.48 7.99
C ARG A 43 0.71 -2.57 8.95
N LEU A 44 1.58 -3.56 8.76
CA LEU A 44 2.78 -3.72 9.58
C LEU A 44 3.74 -2.53 9.44
N ALA A 45 3.92 -1.99 8.23
CA ALA A 45 4.76 -0.80 8.01
C ALA A 45 4.18 0.45 8.68
N HIS A 46 2.86 0.64 8.64
CA HIS A 46 2.17 1.74 9.31
C HIS A 46 2.36 1.66 10.84
N GLU A 47 2.13 0.48 11.43
CA GLU A 47 2.34 0.21 12.86
C GLU A 47 3.78 0.51 13.29
N LEU A 48 4.78 0.00 12.55
CA LEU A 48 6.19 0.17 12.88
C LEU A 48 6.68 1.61 12.69
N SER A 49 6.11 2.34 11.74
CA SER A 49 6.55 3.70 11.41
C SER A 49 5.88 4.79 12.24
N GLY A 50 4.85 4.46 13.03
CA GLY A 50 4.04 5.43 13.77
C GLY A 50 3.13 6.27 12.88
N GLY A 51 2.75 5.75 11.71
CA GLY A 51 1.88 6.39 10.74
C GLY A 51 2.55 7.45 9.86
N ARG A 52 2.69 7.14 8.56
CA ARG A 52 3.24 8.05 7.55
C ARG A 52 2.23 8.34 6.44
N SER A 53 2.48 9.40 5.68
CA SER A 53 1.61 9.75 4.54
C SER A 53 1.52 8.59 3.56
N THR A 54 0.37 8.41 2.91
CA THR A 54 0.13 7.27 2.03
C THR A 54 -0.47 7.74 0.72
N LEU A 55 0.06 7.24 -0.38
CA LEU A 55 -0.41 7.46 -1.74
C LEU A 55 -0.77 6.10 -2.35
N LEU A 56 -1.96 6.00 -2.92
CA LEU A 56 -2.29 4.93 -3.84
C LEU A 56 -1.86 5.37 -5.25
N GLU A 57 -1.04 4.55 -5.90
CA GLU A 57 -0.55 4.78 -7.26
C GLU A 57 -1.36 3.94 -8.25
N TRP A 58 -1.81 4.61 -9.32
CA TRP A 58 -2.55 3.99 -10.41
C TRP A 58 -2.35 4.85 -11.67
N ASP A 59 -1.48 4.40 -12.58
CA ASP A 59 -1.03 5.22 -13.72
C ASP A 59 -1.31 4.59 -15.10
N ASP A 60 -1.76 3.34 -15.14
CA ASP A 60 -2.23 2.65 -16.35
C ASP A 60 -3.57 1.92 -16.10
N HIS A 61 -4.29 1.55 -17.17
CA HIS A 61 -5.62 0.93 -17.12
C HIS A 61 -6.58 1.54 -16.08
N ILE A 62 -6.56 2.87 -15.97
CA ILE A 62 -7.21 3.61 -14.89
C ILE A 62 -8.74 3.34 -14.93
N PRO A 63 -9.33 2.77 -13.86
CA PRO A 63 -10.76 2.46 -13.82
C PRO A 63 -11.58 3.73 -13.54
N ALA A 64 -12.88 3.57 -13.30
CA ALA A 64 -13.71 4.71 -12.92
C ALA A 64 -13.21 5.34 -11.62
N PHE A 65 -13.38 6.65 -11.47
CA PHE A 65 -12.93 7.37 -10.29
C PHE A 65 -13.46 6.79 -8.97
N ASP A 66 -14.70 6.30 -8.96
CA ASP A 66 -15.29 5.67 -7.79
C ASP A 66 -14.55 4.40 -7.36
N ASP A 67 -14.02 3.63 -8.30
CA ASP A 67 -13.23 2.42 -8.04
C ASP A 67 -11.85 2.79 -7.49
N VAL A 68 -11.15 3.75 -8.12
CA VAL A 68 -9.86 4.26 -7.62
C VAL A 68 -10.01 4.84 -6.22
N ARG A 69 -11.09 5.62 -5.98
CA ARG A 69 -11.38 6.18 -4.66
C ARG A 69 -11.65 5.07 -3.65
N ALA A 70 -12.43 4.05 -4.01
CA ALA A 70 -12.71 2.93 -3.12
C ALA A 70 -11.43 2.19 -2.72
N GLU A 71 -10.53 1.94 -3.67
CA GLU A 71 -9.22 1.35 -3.39
C GLU A 71 -8.38 2.23 -2.46
N ALA A 72 -8.34 3.54 -2.70
CA ALA A 72 -7.60 4.48 -1.86
C ALA A 72 -8.17 4.56 -0.43
N MET A 73 -9.49 4.36 -0.27
CA MET A 73 -10.13 4.33 1.05
C MET A 73 -9.78 3.10 1.88
N LYS A 74 -9.39 1.98 1.26
CA LYS A 74 -8.84 0.82 2.01
C LYS A 74 -7.62 1.21 2.84
N ALA A 75 -6.78 2.12 2.33
CA ALA A 75 -5.64 2.62 3.10
C ALA A 75 -6.09 3.40 4.33
N ALA A 76 -7.18 4.18 4.24
CA ALA A 76 -7.73 4.89 5.40
C ALA A 76 -8.27 3.91 6.45
N ASP A 77 -8.95 2.85 6.02
CA ASP A 77 -9.46 1.80 6.92
C ASP A 77 -8.32 1.07 7.64
N VAL A 78 -7.26 0.69 6.91
CA VAL A 78 -6.10 0.01 7.50
C VAL A 78 -5.40 0.89 8.54
N ARG A 79 -5.21 2.20 8.25
CA ARG A 79 -4.62 3.13 9.23
C ARG A 79 -5.48 3.25 10.47
N ALA A 80 -6.79 3.44 10.31
CA ALA A 80 -7.72 3.57 11.43
C ALA A 80 -7.74 2.31 12.32
N GLN A 81 -7.65 1.12 11.72
CA GLN A 81 -7.56 -0.15 12.46
C GLN A 81 -6.25 -0.29 13.23
N ALA A 82 -5.13 0.07 12.60
CA ALA A 82 -3.81 0.00 13.24
C ALA A 82 -3.68 1.01 14.40
N ASP A 83 -4.21 2.23 14.24
CA ASP A 83 -4.15 3.26 15.27
C ASP A 83 -5.06 2.96 16.48
N ALA A 84 -6.02 2.05 16.33
CA ALA A 84 -6.94 1.62 17.39
C ALA A 84 -6.42 0.48 18.28
N THR A 85 -5.25 -0.07 17.96
CA THR A 85 -4.62 -1.23 18.64
C THR A 85 -3.44 -0.77 19.49
#